data_AF-L5NZ34-F1
#
_entry.id   AF-L5NZ34-F1
#
_cell.length_a   1.000
_cell.length_b   1.000
_cell.length_c   1.000
_cell.angle_alpha   90.00
_cell.angle_beta   90.00
_cell.angle_gamma   90.00
#
_symmetry.space_group_name_H-M   'P 1'
#
loop_
_entity.id
_entity.type
_entity.pdbx_description
1 polymer ?
#
loop_
_entity_poly.entity_id
_entity_poly.type
_entity_poly.pdbx_seq_one_letter_code
_entity_poly.pdbx_strand_id
1 'polypeptide(L)'
;PRFGASVADALGGTDDARFEPQVGSTFSARAGNTVSHLLNEEEVHSAAVVRPIAPLLGRTHLDSAAMKLRSTPVVLGPSTEGRVYFSGFLDPIDFTDAYAEPEVETLARRADDAGHGLDYVPMLPVLETGADLATVVPMLRSRVESERLVPEHTTTFVFEKGLRVESTDGVLELVRD
;
A
#
# COMPACT_ATOMS: atom_id res chain seq x y z
N PRO A 1 6.69 4.24 22.23
CA PRO A 1 6.91 2.85 21.78
C PRO A 1 7.89 2.83 20.60
N ARG A 2 8.97 2.04 20.67
CA ARG A 2 9.82 1.79 19.49
C ARG A 2 8.97 0.99 18.50
N PHE A 3 8.91 1.40 17.24
CA PHE A 3 8.07 0.80 16.19
C PHE A 3 8.07 -0.74 16.20
N GLY A 4 9.25 -1.37 16.38
CA GLY A 4 9.36 -2.83 16.46
C GLY A 4 8.58 -3.49 17.60
N ALA A 5 8.39 -2.82 18.75
CA ALA A 5 7.58 -3.36 19.84
C ALA A 5 6.09 -3.44 19.46
N SER A 6 5.57 -2.42 18.79
CA SER A 6 4.17 -2.43 18.31
C SER A 6 3.95 -3.46 17.20
N VAL A 7 4.96 -3.72 16.36
CA VAL A 7 4.91 -4.79 15.36
C VAL A 7 4.96 -6.17 16.02
N ALA A 8 5.81 -6.35 17.03
CA ALA A 8 5.89 -7.60 17.79
C ALA A 8 4.55 -7.94 18.46
N ASP A 9 3.91 -6.96 19.09
CA ASP A 9 2.59 -7.13 19.70
C ASP A 9 1.53 -7.53 18.66
N ALA A 10 1.59 -6.96 17.45
CA ALA A 10 0.63 -7.24 16.39
C ALA A 10 0.87 -8.59 15.67
N LEU A 11 2.12 -9.03 15.53
CA LEU A 11 2.50 -10.22 14.77
C LEU A 11 2.83 -11.45 15.64
N GLY A 12 2.86 -11.30 16.96
CA GLY A 12 3.28 -12.35 17.89
C GLY A 12 4.79 -12.60 17.92
N GLY A 13 5.58 -11.67 17.38
CA GLY A 13 7.03 -11.76 17.25
C GLY A 13 7.56 -10.95 16.06
N THR A 14 8.88 -10.79 15.97
CA THR A 14 9.55 -10.11 14.84
C THR A 14 10.77 -10.86 14.34
N ASP A 15 10.91 -12.14 14.66
CA ASP A 15 12.13 -12.91 14.35
C ASP A 15 12.39 -13.00 12.84
N ASP A 16 11.32 -12.97 12.04
CA ASP A 16 11.37 -12.96 10.57
C ASP A 16 11.38 -11.54 9.95
N ALA A 17 11.40 -10.48 10.77
CA ALA A 17 11.32 -9.09 10.33
C ALA A 17 12.60 -8.30 10.67
N ARG A 18 13.18 -7.65 9.65
CA ARG A 18 14.32 -6.74 9.81
C ARG A 18 13.82 -5.29 9.91
N PHE A 19 14.34 -4.54 10.87
CA PHE A 19 14.03 -3.11 11.03
C PHE A 19 15.28 -2.28 10.79
N GLU A 20 15.19 -1.35 9.85
CA GLU A 20 16.32 -0.49 9.48
C GLU A 20 15.89 0.97 9.36
N PRO A 21 16.75 1.92 9.76
CA PRO A 21 16.53 3.33 9.48
C PRO A 21 16.46 3.57 7.96
N GLN A 22 15.44 4.28 7.51
CA GLN A 22 15.33 4.67 6.11
C GLN A 22 16.28 5.85 5.82
N VAL A 23 16.98 5.78 4.68
CA VAL A 23 17.95 6.81 4.26
C VAL A 23 17.40 7.62 3.10
N GLY A 24 17.26 8.94 3.26
CA GLY A 24 16.78 9.86 2.22
C GLY A 24 15.87 10.96 2.77
N SER A 25 15.89 12.13 2.14
CA SER A 25 15.13 13.31 2.57
C SER A 25 13.66 13.29 2.10
N THR A 26 13.36 12.63 0.98
CA THR A 26 12.01 12.48 0.42
C THR A 26 11.54 11.03 0.50
N PHE A 27 10.24 10.78 0.31
CA PHE A 27 9.74 9.41 0.22
C PHE A 27 10.37 8.67 -0.96
N SER A 28 10.44 9.30 -2.14
CA SER A 28 11.07 8.72 -3.33
C SER A 28 12.55 8.36 -3.08
N ALA A 29 13.30 9.23 -2.40
CA ALA A 29 14.70 8.93 -2.05
C ALA A 29 14.81 7.74 -1.08
N ARG A 30 13.96 7.68 -0.04
CA ARG A 30 13.97 6.56 0.91
C ARG A 30 13.59 5.23 0.25
N ALA A 31 12.50 5.23 -0.51
CA ALA A 31 12.05 4.07 -1.27
C ALA A 31 13.12 3.61 -2.28
N GLY A 32 13.66 4.54 -3.07
CA GLY A 32 14.66 4.24 -4.08
C GLY A 32 15.97 3.72 -3.51
N ASN A 33 16.49 4.32 -2.43
CA ASN A 33 17.71 3.86 -1.78
C ASN A 33 17.53 2.44 -1.24
N THR A 34 16.40 2.14 -0.58
CA THR A 34 16.12 0.81 -0.05
C THR A 34 15.94 -0.23 -1.17
N VAL A 35 15.12 0.06 -2.18
CA VAL A 35 14.91 -0.86 -3.32
C VAL A 35 16.21 -1.13 -4.06
N SER A 36 16.99 -0.08 -4.35
CA SER A 36 18.27 -0.23 -5.07
C SER A 36 19.29 -1.02 -4.25
N HIS A 37 19.35 -0.81 -2.93
CA HIS A 37 20.22 -1.60 -2.06
C HIS A 37 19.82 -3.09 -2.07
N LEU A 38 18.53 -3.38 -1.89
CA LEU A 38 18.03 -4.76 -1.86
C LEU A 38 18.31 -5.48 -3.19
N LEU A 39 18.04 -4.83 -4.33
CA LEU A 39 18.21 -5.44 -5.65
C LEU A 39 19.69 -5.56 -6.07
N ASN A 40 20.48 -4.50 -5.87
CA ASN A 40 21.83 -4.44 -6.44
C ASN A 40 22.92 -4.92 -5.47
N GLU A 41 22.74 -4.75 -4.16
CA GLU A 41 23.77 -5.09 -3.16
C GLU A 41 23.42 -6.37 -2.39
N GLU A 42 22.15 -6.58 -2.04
CA GLU A 42 21.69 -7.82 -1.40
C GLU A 42 21.21 -8.88 -2.41
N GLU A 43 21.15 -8.53 -3.70
CA GLU A 43 20.81 -9.41 -4.82
C GLU A 43 19.48 -10.17 -4.59
N VAL A 44 18.51 -9.55 -3.92
CA VAL A 44 17.18 -10.15 -3.77
C VAL A 44 16.50 -10.19 -5.14
N HIS A 45 15.73 -11.25 -5.38
CA HIS A 45 15.05 -11.43 -6.67
C HIS A 45 14.10 -10.27 -7.01
N SER A 46 13.42 -9.70 -6.03
CA SER A 46 12.52 -8.56 -6.25
C SER A 46 12.31 -7.82 -4.93
N ALA A 47 12.11 -6.51 -4.99
CA ALA A 47 11.80 -5.67 -3.84
C ALA A 47 10.48 -4.94 -4.06
N ALA A 48 9.72 -4.72 -2.99
CA ALA A 48 8.47 -3.99 -3.07
C ALA A 48 8.34 -2.96 -1.94
N VAL A 49 7.72 -1.84 -2.26
CA VAL A 49 7.36 -0.78 -1.32
C VAL A 49 5.86 -0.85 -1.07
N VAL A 50 5.48 -0.91 0.20
CA VAL A 50 4.09 -0.96 0.65
C VAL A 50 3.79 0.26 1.51
N ARG A 51 2.70 0.96 1.20
CA ARG A 51 2.22 2.08 2.01
C ARG A 51 1.34 1.56 3.15
N PRO A 52 1.55 1.97 4.41
CA PRO A 52 0.75 1.52 5.56
C PRO A 52 -0.61 2.25 5.65
N ILE A 53 -1.25 2.46 4.50
CA ILE A 53 -2.48 3.23 4.31
C ILE A 53 -3.57 2.41 3.61
N ALA A 54 -3.27 1.21 3.10
CA ALA A 54 -4.24 0.34 2.43
C ALA A 54 -4.68 -0.78 3.38
N PRO A 55 -5.69 -0.57 4.24
CA PRO A 55 -6.04 -1.51 5.30
C PRO A 55 -6.59 -2.84 4.75
N LEU A 56 -7.10 -2.85 3.52
CA LEU A 56 -7.60 -4.06 2.86
C LEU A 56 -6.51 -4.85 2.11
N LEU A 57 -5.26 -4.37 2.15
CA LEU A 57 -4.13 -5.13 1.64
C LEU A 57 -3.97 -6.41 2.46
N GLY A 58 -3.77 -7.52 1.77
CA GLY A 58 -3.75 -8.84 2.38
C GLY A 58 -2.91 -9.81 1.57
N ARG A 59 -2.64 -10.98 2.14
CA ARG A 59 -1.72 -11.98 1.59
C ARG A 59 -2.00 -12.33 0.13
N THR A 60 -3.27 -12.55 -0.23
CA THR A 60 -3.65 -12.86 -1.62
C THR A 60 -3.20 -11.80 -2.63
N HIS A 61 -3.24 -10.52 -2.25
CA HIS A 61 -2.77 -9.43 -3.11
C HIS A 61 -1.25 -9.45 -3.25
N LEU A 62 -0.52 -9.71 -2.15
CA LEU A 62 0.94 -9.83 -2.16
C LEU A 62 1.40 -11.06 -2.97
N ASP A 63 0.73 -12.19 -2.82
CA ASP A 63 1.02 -13.41 -3.60
C ASP A 63 0.78 -13.17 -5.09
N SER A 64 -0.29 -12.44 -5.45
CA SER A 64 -0.55 -12.03 -6.83
C SER A 64 0.53 -11.08 -7.37
N ALA A 65 1.02 -10.14 -6.56
CA ALA A 65 2.10 -9.23 -6.95
C ALA A 65 3.40 -9.99 -7.18
N ALA A 66 3.79 -10.85 -6.24
CA ALA A 66 4.98 -11.70 -6.32
C ALA A 66 4.93 -12.63 -7.55
N MET A 67 3.74 -13.13 -7.91
CA MET A 67 3.58 -13.94 -9.11
C MET A 67 3.87 -13.15 -10.39
N LYS A 68 3.41 -11.90 -10.49
CA LYS A 68 3.67 -11.02 -11.64
C LYS A 68 5.14 -10.60 -11.74
N LEU A 69 5.77 -10.29 -10.60
CA LEU A 69 7.19 -9.91 -10.49
C LEU A 69 8.19 -10.99 -10.94
N ARG A 70 7.73 -12.23 -11.18
CA ARG A 70 8.58 -13.27 -11.81
C ARG A 70 8.93 -13.00 -13.27
N SER A 71 8.17 -12.12 -13.94
CA SER A 71 8.31 -11.89 -15.38
C SER A 71 8.04 -10.46 -15.83
N THR A 72 7.47 -9.63 -14.97
CA THR A 72 7.20 -8.22 -15.25
C THR A 72 8.09 -7.35 -14.38
N PRO A 73 8.93 -6.48 -14.97
CA PRO A 73 9.89 -5.69 -14.22
C PRO A 73 9.27 -4.77 -13.14
N VAL A 74 8.10 -4.19 -13.42
CA VAL A 74 7.40 -3.29 -12.51
C VAL A 74 5.96 -3.75 -12.30
N VAL A 75 5.51 -3.81 -11.04
CA VAL A 75 4.11 -4.14 -10.69
C VAL A 75 3.54 -3.08 -9.76
N LEU A 76 2.43 -2.45 -10.13
CA LEU A 76 1.81 -1.38 -9.34
C LEU A 76 0.46 -1.81 -8.73
N GLY A 77 0.22 -1.42 -7.49
CA GLY A 77 -1.08 -1.48 -6.83
C GLY A 77 -1.71 -0.09 -6.78
N PRO A 78 -2.56 0.26 -7.77
CA PRO A 78 -3.17 1.57 -7.84
C PRO A 78 -4.22 1.76 -6.74
N SER A 79 -4.55 3.02 -6.48
CA SER A 79 -5.64 3.47 -5.61
C SER A 79 -6.42 4.61 -6.28
N THR A 80 -7.42 5.14 -5.58
CA THR A 80 -8.17 6.33 -5.96
C THR A 80 -7.27 7.56 -6.05
N GLU A 81 -7.69 8.54 -6.85
CA GLU A 81 -7.01 9.84 -7.01
C GLU A 81 -5.55 9.73 -7.49
N GLY A 82 -5.24 8.70 -8.28
CA GLY A 82 -3.91 8.52 -8.89
C GLY A 82 -2.81 8.06 -7.94
N ARG A 83 -3.17 7.66 -6.72
CA ARG A 83 -2.25 7.18 -5.68
C ARG A 83 -1.84 5.73 -5.89
N VAL A 84 -0.77 5.30 -5.24
CA VAL A 84 -0.28 3.90 -5.27
C VAL A 84 -0.09 3.38 -3.85
N TYR A 85 -0.66 2.21 -3.54
CA TYR A 85 -0.47 1.56 -2.25
C TYR A 85 0.70 0.55 -2.26
N PHE A 86 1.09 0.08 -3.44
CA PHE A 86 2.11 -0.95 -3.65
C PHE A 86 2.91 -0.66 -4.92
N SER A 87 4.22 -0.75 -4.86
CA SER A 87 5.10 -0.70 -6.04
C SER A 87 6.20 -1.76 -5.90
N GLY A 88 6.17 -2.73 -6.80
CA GLY A 88 7.11 -3.84 -6.86
C GLY A 88 8.06 -3.71 -8.04
N PHE A 89 9.32 -4.10 -7.82
CA PHE A 89 10.42 -3.95 -8.75
C PHE A 89 11.22 -5.25 -8.79
N LEU A 90 11.35 -5.84 -9.97
CA LEU A 90 12.35 -6.84 -10.32
C LEU A 90 13.65 -6.13 -10.74
N ASP A 91 13.51 -5.04 -11.50
CA ASP A 91 14.59 -4.18 -11.95
C ASP A 91 14.37 -2.74 -11.46
N PRO A 92 15.43 -1.98 -11.12
CA PRO A 92 15.29 -0.61 -10.64
C PRO A 92 14.84 0.36 -11.74
N ILE A 93 14.21 1.46 -11.32
CA ILE A 93 13.89 2.65 -12.13
C ILE A 93 14.64 3.89 -11.61
N ASP A 94 14.55 5.01 -12.32
CA ASP A 94 14.93 6.31 -11.74
C ASP A 94 13.91 6.71 -10.65
N PHE A 95 14.35 6.65 -9.40
CA PHE A 95 13.54 7.01 -8.25
C PHE A 95 13.46 8.51 -7.96
N THR A 96 14.14 9.36 -8.74
CA THR A 96 14.01 10.82 -8.60
C THR A 96 12.56 11.24 -8.82
N ASP A 97 11.94 11.77 -7.77
CA ASP A 97 10.53 12.18 -7.78
C ASP A 97 9.56 11.11 -8.31
N ALA A 98 9.90 9.84 -8.16
CA ALA A 98 9.10 8.74 -8.71
C ALA A 98 7.69 8.63 -8.11
N TYR A 99 7.48 9.16 -6.90
CA TYR A 99 6.16 9.25 -6.25
C TYR A 99 5.59 10.68 -6.28
N ALA A 100 5.95 11.48 -7.28
CA ALA A 100 5.23 12.73 -7.53
C ALA A 100 3.83 12.43 -8.06
N GLU A 101 2.84 13.19 -7.60
CA GLU A 101 1.45 13.04 -8.02
C GLU A 101 1.25 13.42 -9.50
N PRO A 102 0.39 12.70 -10.24
CA PRO A 102 -0.29 11.45 -9.87
C PRO A 102 0.70 10.27 -9.81
N GLU A 103 0.83 9.63 -8.64
CA GLU A 103 1.88 8.63 -8.38
C GLU A 103 1.87 7.48 -9.38
N VAL A 104 0.69 6.96 -9.72
CA VAL A 104 0.55 5.81 -10.64
C VAL A 104 1.02 6.15 -12.05
N GLU A 105 0.76 7.36 -12.52
CA GLU A 105 1.17 7.82 -13.85
C GLU A 105 2.66 8.11 -13.87
N THR A 106 3.18 8.78 -12.84
CA THR A 106 4.61 9.06 -12.71
C THR A 106 5.43 7.77 -12.67
N LEU A 107 5.04 6.79 -11.85
CA LEU A 107 5.73 5.50 -11.77
C LEU A 107 5.67 4.73 -13.09
N ALA A 108 4.52 4.74 -13.78
CA ALA A 108 4.39 4.08 -15.08
C ALA A 108 5.30 4.70 -16.13
N ARG A 109 5.38 6.04 -16.17
CA ARG A 109 6.33 6.75 -17.05
C ARG A 109 7.78 6.42 -16.69
N ARG A 110 8.13 6.34 -15.40
CA ARG A 110 9.49 5.96 -14.97
C ARG A 110 9.87 4.53 -15.36
N ALA A 111 8.91 3.61 -15.38
CA ALA A 111 9.11 2.27 -15.90
C ALA A 111 9.36 2.29 -17.42
N ASP A 112 8.55 3.03 -18.17
CA ASP A 112 8.71 3.19 -19.63
C ASP A 112 10.04 3.85 -20.00
N ASP A 113 10.44 4.92 -19.30
CA ASP A 113 11.73 5.61 -19.47
C ASP A 113 12.92 4.64 -19.28
N ALA A 114 12.75 3.60 -18.44
CA ALA A 114 13.74 2.55 -18.19
C ALA A 114 13.64 1.36 -19.16
N GLY A 115 12.67 1.35 -20.09
CA GLY A 115 12.40 0.25 -21.01
C GLY A 115 11.74 -0.96 -20.35
N HIS A 116 11.12 -0.78 -19.18
CA HIS A 116 10.55 -1.85 -18.38
C HIS A 116 9.09 -2.12 -18.71
N GLY A 117 8.73 -3.40 -18.76
CA GLY A 117 7.32 -3.82 -18.77
C GLY A 117 6.65 -3.53 -17.42
N LEU A 118 5.35 -3.24 -17.47
CA LEU A 118 4.55 -2.90 -16.30
C LEU A 118 3.24 -3.68 -16.27
N ASP A 119 2.84 -4.11 -15.08
CA ASP A 119 1.56 -4.76 -14.82
C ASP A 119 0.96 -4.23 -13.50
N TYR A 120 -0.30 -4.55 -13.24
CA TYR A 120 -1.06 -4.05 -12.08
C TYR A 120 -1.61 -5.19 -11.23
N VAL A 121 -1.60 -5.03 -9.91
CA VAL A 121 -2.48 -5.77 -9.01
C VAL A 121 -3.82 -5.03 -8.85
N PRO A 122 -4.87 -5.68 -8.31
CA PRO A 122 -6.16 -5.02 -8.16
C PRO A 122 -6.06 -3.70 -7.40
N MET A 123 -6.87 -2.71 -7.79
CA MET A 123 -6.98 -1.46 -7.06
C MET A 123 -7.51 -1.73 -5.64
N LEU A 124 -6.90 -1.11 -4.64
CA LEU A 124 -7.39 -1.11 -3.26
C LEU A 124 -7.53 0.32 -2.76
N PRO A 125 -8.58 0.63 -1.98
CA PRO A 125 -8.70 1.95 -1.39
C PRO A 125 -7.62 2.16 -0.33
N VAL A 126 -7.18 3.40 -0.21
CA VAL A 126 -6.26 3.86 0.83
C VAL A 126 -7.01 4.70 1.87
N LEU A 127 -6.35 4.99 2.99
CA LEU A 127 -6.82 5.87 4.06
C LEU A 127 -5.72 6.90 4.37
N GLU A 128 -5.79 8.06 3.73
CA GLU A 128 -4.92 9.21 4.00
C GLU A 128 -5.73 10.45 4.38
N THR A 129 -6.93 10.60 3.83
CA THR A 129 -7.81 11.76 4.02
C THR A 129 -9.17 11.36 4.56
N GLY A 130 -9.97 12.34 4.99
CA GLY A 130 -11.36 12.10 5.40
C GLY A 130 -12.25 11.61 4.25
N ALA A 131 -11.99 12.04 3.02
CA ALA A 131 -12.74 11.62 1.84
C ALA A 131 -12.58 10.10 1.58
N ASP A 132 -11.43 9.55 1.92
CA ASP A 132 -11.15 8.12 1.77
C ASP A 132 -12.05 7.24 2.65
N LEU A 133 -12.49 7.76 3.80
CA LEU A 133 -13.38 7.04 4.71
C LEU A 133 -14.74 6.76 4.07
N ALA A 134 -15.20 7.62 3.15
CA ALA A 134 -16.43 7.40 2.39
C ALA A 134 -16.38 6.11 1.56
N THR A 135 -15.19 5.68 1.15
CA THR A 135 -14.98 4.42 0.42
C THR A 135 -14.73 3.24 1.37
N VAL A 136 -13.85 3.42 2.35
CA VAL A 136 -13.37 2.29 3.17
C VAL A 136 -14.39 1.85 4.22
N VAL A 137 -15.11 2.78 4.86
CA VAL A 137 -16.06 2.44 5.93
C VAL A 137 -17.17 1.49 5.43
N PRO A 138 -17.86 1.75 4.30
CA PRO A 138 -18.85 0.82 3.76
C PRO A 138 -18.28 -0.56 3.45
N MET A 139 -17.04 -0.63 2.92
CA MET A 139 -16.39 -1.91 2.62
C MET A 139 -16.11 -2.73 3.88
N LEU A 140 -15.64 -2.10 4.96
CA LEU A 140 -15.39 -2.78 6.23
C LEU A 140 -16.70 -3.28 6.84
N ARG A 141 -17.74 -2.44 6.86
CA ARG A 141 -19.06 -2.83 7.40
C ARG A 141 -19.68 -3.98 6.60
N SER A 142 -19.67 -3.90 5.27
CA SER A 142 -20.16 -4.97 4.38
C SER A 142 -19.43 -6.30 4.61
N ARG A 143 -18.11 -6.25 4.82
CA ARG A 143 -17.32 -7.45 5.13
C ARG A 143 -17.69 -8.06 6.48
N VAL A 144 -17.89 -7.24 7.51
CA VAL A 144 -18.36 -7.72 8.83
C VAL A 144 -19.72 -8.39 8.71
N GLU A 145 -20.68 -7.75 8.03
CA GLU A 145 -22.03 -8.30 7.81
C GLU A 145 -22.00 -9.62 7.01
N SER A 146 -21.00 -9.77 6.13
CA SER A 146 -20.82 -10.96 5.28
C SER A 146 -19.84 -11.98 5.87
N GLU A 147 -19.44 -11.83 7.14
CA GLU A 147 -18.47 -12.71 7.83
C GLU A 147 -17.16 -12.92 7.05
N ARG A 148 -16.69 -11.88 6.36
CA ARG A 148 -15.44 -11.89 5.59
C ARG A 148 -14.27 -11.39 6.44
N LEU A 149 -13.06 -11.77 6.02
CA LEU A 149 -11.83 -11.26 6.62
C LEU A 149 -11.77 -9.73 6.52
N VAL A 150 -11.38 -9.11 7.63
CA VAL A 150 -11.24 -7.66 7.80
C VAL A 150 -9.92 -7.33 8.51
N PRO A 151 -9.36 -6.13 8.28
CA PRO A 151 -8.28 -5.60 9.11
C PRO A 151 -8.82 -5.31 10.51
N GLU A 152 -8.50 -6.16 11.48
CA GLU A 152 -9.10 -6.15 12.81
C GLU A 152 -9.03 -4.78 13.48
N HIS A 153 -7.83 -4.21 13.65
CA HIS A 153 -7.66 -2.93 14.33
C HIS A 153 -8.41 -1.76 13.67
N THR A 154 -8.34 -1.64 12.35
CA THR A 154 -9.05 -0.59 11.61
C THR A 154 -10.56 -0.78 11.71
N THR A 155 -11.03 -2.02 11.63
CA THR A 155 -12.46 -2.34 11.72
C THR A 155 -13.00 -2.09 13.11
N THR A 156 -12.31 -2.57 14.15
CA THR A 156 -12.64 -2.29 15.55
C THR A 156 -12.74 -0.80 15.79
N PHE A 157 -11.77 0.00 15.31
CA PHE A 157 -11.84 1.46 15.43
C PHE A 157 -13.11 2.05 14.77
N VAL A 158 -13.45 1.61 13.55
CA VAL A 158 -14.65 2.07 12.84
C VAL A 158 -15.92 1.80 13.64
N PHE A 159 -16.06 0.60 14.21
CA PHE A 159 -17.24 0.22 14.99
C PHE A 159 -17.27 0.88 16.38
N GLU A 160 -16.14 0.92 17.09
CA GLU A 160 -16.03 1.59 18.41
C GLU A 160 -16.32 3.10 18.33
N LYS A 161 -15.91 3.73 17.23
CA LYS A 161 -16.18 5.14 17.00
C LYS A 161 -17.58 5.40 16.45
N GLY A 162 -18.35 4.37 16.11
CA GLY A 162 -19.69 4.52 15.53
C GLY A 162 -19.65 5.14 14.13
N LEU A 163 -18.56 4.94 13.38
CA LEU A 163 -18.43 5.55 12.05
C LEU A 163 -19.33 4.84 11.04
N ARG A 164 -20.07 5.63 10.27
CA ARG A 164 -20.89 5.18 9.15
C ARG A 164 -20.77 6.15 7.98
N VAL A 165 -21.22 5.70 6.82
CA VAL A 165 -21.39 6.56 5.66
C VAL A 165 -22.84 6.51 5.27
N GLU A 166 -23.43 7.70 5.11
CA GLU A 166 -24.81 7.88 4.68
C GLU A 166 -24.84 8.65 3.36
N SER A 167 -25.92 8.50 2.61
CA SER A 167 -26.14 9.27 1.40
C SER A 167 -27.13 10.39 1.68
N THR A 168 -26.66 11.63 1.62
CA THR A 168 -27.47 12.85 1.73
C THR A 168 -27.45 13.54 0.37
N ASP A 169 -28.62 13.70 -0.27
CA ASP A 169 -28.73 14.34 -1.59
C ASP A 169 -27.79 13.77 -2.68
N GLY A 170 -27.50 12.47 -2.61
CA GLY A 170 -26.61 11.78 -3.54
C GLY A 170 -25.11 11.94 -3.26
N VAL A 171 -24.74 12.63 -2.18
CA VAL A 171 -23.37 12.76 -1.68
C VAL A 171 -23.15 11.74 -0.56
N LEU A 172 -21.99 11.08 -0.56
CA LEU A 172 -21.59 10.18 0.53
C LEU A 172 -20.92 10.98 1.63
N GLU A 173 -21.49 10.94 2.82
CA GLU A 173 -21.02 11.68 3.99
C GLU A 173 -20.66 10.75 5.14
N LEU A 174 -19.52 11.00 5.79
CA LEU A 174 -19.14 10.29 6.99
C LEU A 174 -19.93 10.85 8.18
N VAL A 175 -20.69 9.98 8.84
CA VAL A 175 -21.45 10.30 10.05
C VAL A 175 -20.94 9.47 11.23
N ARG A 176 -21.39 9.86 12.43
CA ARG A 176 -21.05 9.19 13.68
C ARG A 176 -22.32 8.96 14.50
N ASP A 177 -22.56 7.69 14.87
CA ASP A 177 -23.62 7.29 15.81
C ASP A 177 -23.36 7.77 17.24
#